data_AF-A0A2G5TQC5-F1
#
_entry.id   AF-A0A2G5TQC5-F1
#
_cell.length_a   1.000
_cell.length_b   1.000
_cell.length_c   1.000
_cell.angle_alpha   90.00
_cell.angle_beta   90.00
_cell.angle_gamma   90.00
#
_symmetry.space_group_name_H-M   'P 1'
#
loop_
_entity.id
_entity.type
_entity.pdbx_description
1 polymer ?
#
loop_
_entity_poly.entity_id
_entity_poly.type
_entity_poly.pdbx_seq_one_letter_code
_entity_poly.pdbx_strand_id
1 'polypeptide(L)'
;MNEVVVKEEVIEETCNFTFKNGEYVEVKQEEVEQKPEHLLEKDIKTETNDDFFENNNSDEFSEDIKPEQRESDSKIENKMSKEACTFQCTICQKRCPRSSLKLITTFEDRTVLSEIFKVEGLVKTNPNFVCYSHIQTIINDNAGKLKLANAPSGKLLRSFITKNKKFIKERESRRRVCQVCHMNKPYCHIYEVSSIHIRVVLMTGCILRGTHSIDEAMNYITNNNGYTCYSHCKETIDKIFERLGVRNKLEFWNCPRLAMSDLVDIAKNFDSKFTVDQFVLAFSTLYMKKPKNVPSNL
;
A
#
# COMPACT_ATOMS: atom_id res chain seq x y z
N MET A 1 -13.12 16.15 -72.78
CA MET A 1 -12.92 14.98 -71.89
C MET A 1 -13.64 15.31 -70.60
N ASN A 2 -14.62 14.50 -70.25
CA ASN A 2 -15.44 14.66 -69.06
C ASN A 2 -14.59 14.37 -67.82
N GLU A 3 -14.64 15.25 -66.82
CA GLU A 3 -14.58 14.81 -65.43
C GLU A 3 -15.35 15.81 -64.55
N VAL A 4 -16.09 15.21 -63.63
CA VAL A 4 -17.32 15.72 -63.04
C VAL A 4 -17.04 16.45 -61.72
N VAL A 5 -17.76 17.56 -61.56
CA VAL A 5 -17.93 18.35 -60.33
C VAL A 5 -18.68 17.55 -59.28
N VAL A 6 -18.20 17.52 -58.03
CA VAL A 6 -19.06 17.68 -56.83
C VAL A 6 -18.24 18.34 -55.71
N LYS A 7 -18.61 19.57 -55.34
CA LYS A 7 -18.36 20.15 -54.01
C LYS A 7 -19.55 19.77 -53.15
N GLU A 8 -19.31 19.29 -51.94
CA GLU A 8 -20.34 19.27 -50.90
C GLU A 8 -19.72 19.52 -49.52
N GLU A 9 -20.29 20.52 -48.85
CA GLU A 9 -19.94 21.10 -47.57
C GLU A 9 -21.19 20.95 -46.72
N VAL A 10 -21.19 20.07 -45.71
CA VAL A 10 -22.33 19.86 -44.78
C VAL A 10 -21.75 19.40 -43.42
N ILE A 11 -21.58 20.32 -42.46
CA ILE A 11 -22.40 20.62 -41.27
C ILE A 11 -22.22 19.64 -40.10
N GLU A 12 -21.77 20.20 -38.97
CA GLU A 12 -21.70 19.64 -37.62
C GLU A 12 -23.09 19.26 -37.10
N GLU A 13 -23.27 18.01 -36.66
CA GLU A 13 -24.51 17.54 -36.07
C GLU A 13 -24.45 17.71 -34.53
N THR A 14 -25.00 18.82 -34.04
CA THR A 14 -25.34 19.01 -32.63
C THR A 14 -26.61 18.22 -32.30
N CYS A 15 -26.49 17.09 -31.61
CA CYS A 15 -27.64 16.34 -31.10
C CYS A 15 -28.25 17.03 -29.85
N ASN A 16 -29.25 17.88 -30.07
CA ASN A 16 -30.20 18.31 -29.04
C ASN A 16 -31.31 17.26 -28.90
N PHE A 17 -31.34 16.51 -27.80
CA PHE A 17 -32.51 15.70 -27.42
C PHE A 17 -33.31 16.41 -26.33
N THR A 18 -34.38 17.08 -26.75
CA THR A 18 -35.54 17.44 -25.92
C THR A 18 -36.61 16.36 -26.09
N PHE A 19 -37.00 15.69 -25.00
CA PHE A 19 -38.28 14.97 -24.94
C PHE A 19 -39.22 15.59 -23.90
N LYS A 20 -40.47 15.74 -24.33
CA LYS A 20 -41.59 16.40 -23.67
C LYS A 20 -42.20 15.55 -22.57
N ASN A 21 -42.73 16.23 -21.55
CA ASN A 21 -43.62 15.71 -20.51
C ASN A 21 -44.94 15.13 -21.06
N GLY A 22 -45.40 14.08 -20.39
CA GLY A 22 -46.81 13.92 -19.98
C GLY A 22 -47.60 12.84 -20.70
N GLU A 23 -47.85 11.72 -20.02
CA GLU A 23 -49.22 11.26 -19.71
C GLU A 23 -49.19 10.18 -18.59
N TYR A 24 -50.05 10.37 -17.59
CA TYR A 24 -50.21 9.49 -16.44
C TYR A 24 -50.96 8.21 -16.84
N VAL A 25 -50.49 7.05 -16.39
CA VAL A 25 -51.32 5.85 -16.28
C VAL A 25 -51.34 5.43 -14.82
N GLU A 26 -52.54 5.56 -14.27
CA GLU A 26 -52.98 5.16 -12.94
C GLU A 26 -53.02 3.62 -12.87
N VAL A 27 -52.20 2.99 -12.03
CA VAL A 27 -52.37 1.58 -11.66
C VAL A 27 -52.34 1.44 -10.15
N LYS A 28 -53.37 0.77 -9.66
CA LYS A 28 -53.90 0.70 -8.30
C LYS A 28 -52.91 0.14 -7.27
N GLN A 29 -52.98 0.69 -6.05
CA GLN A 29 -52.51 0.08 -4.82
C GLN A 29 -53.22 -1.25 -4.55
N GLU A 30 -52.47 -2.25 -4.12
CA GLU A 30 -52.98 -3.35 -3.30
C GLU A 30 -52.16 -3.35 -2.00
N GLU A 31 -52.85 -3.04 -0.90
CA GLU A 31 -52.34 -3.10 0.46
C GLU A 31 -52.18 -4.56 0.86
N VAL A 32 -51.00 -4.95 1.34
CA VAL A 32 -50.87 -6.11 2.21
C VAL A 32 -50.22 -5.64 3.50
N GLU A 33 -51.06 -5.46 4.51
CA GLU A 33 -50.65 -5.44 5.90
C GLU A 33 -50.06 -6.81 6.26
N GLN A 34 -48.84 -6.82 6.77
CA GLN A 34 -48.46 -7.77 7.82
C GLN A 34 -47.34 -7.16 8.67
N LYS A 35 -47.64 -7.06 9.97
CA LYS A 35 -46.76 -6.64 11.06
C LYS A 35 -46.80 -7.76 12.13
N PRO A 36 -45.92 -7.75 13.15
CA PRO A 36 -44.69 -8.54 13.15
C PRO A 36 -44.62 -9.51 14.33
N GLU A 37 -43.85 -10.59 14.22
CA GLU A 37 -43.47 -11.40 15.38
C GLU A 37 -41.95 -11.57 15.47
N HIS A 38 -41.39 -10.76 16.38
CA HIS A 38 -40.63 -11.20 17.55
C HIS A 38 -39.32 -12.01 17.38
N LEU A 39 -38.29 -11.44 18.03
CA LEU A 39 -37.17 -12.08 18.73
C LEU A 39 -35.94 -12.44 17.89
N LEU A 40 -34.91 -11.58 18.00
CA LEU A 40 -33.74 -11.89 18.82
C LEU A 40 -32.91 -10.61 19.02
N GLU A 41 -33.21 -9.90 20.11
CA GLU A 41 -32.22 -9.11 20.83
C GLU A 41 -31.13 -10.07 21.32
N LYS A 42 -29.87 -9.76 21.02
CA LYS A 42 -28.70 -10.14 21.83
C LYS A 42 -27.53 -9.23 21.48
N ASP A 43 -27.31 -8.29 22.39
CA ASP A 43 -26.02 -7.77 22.85
C ASP A 43 -25.05 -7.22 21.80
N ILE A 44 -25.25 -5.94 21.46
CA ILE A 44 -24.15 -5.07 21.03
C ILE A 44 -23.31 -4.78 22.28
N LYS A 45 -22.31 -5.63 22.54
CA LYS A 45 -21.20 -5.28 23.42
C LYS A 45 -20.30 -4.28 22.71
N THR A 46 -20.27 -3.08 23.28
CA THR A 46 -19.24 -2.07 23.10
C THR A 46 -17.86 -2.69 23.39
N GLU A 47 -16.95 -2.68 22.43
CA GLU A 47 -15.51 -2.84 22.69
C GLU A 47 -14.76 -1.76 21.91
N THR A 48 -14.32 -0.75 22.66
CA THR A 48 -13.31 0.20 22.25
C THR A 48 -11.97 -0.26 22.84
N ASN A 49 -10.94 -0.18 22.01
CA ASN A 49 -9.50 -0.14 22.30
C ASN A 49 -8.72 -1.46 22.38
N ASP A 50 -7.79 -1.53 21.41
CA ASP A 50 -6.35 -1.63 21.63
C ASP A 50 -5.85 -2.69 22.62
N ASP A 51 -5.36 -3.81 22.08
CA ASP A 51 -3.95 -4.18 22.18
C ASP A 51 -3.73 -5.61 21.66
N PHE A 52 -2.86 -5.76 20.66
CA PHE A 52 -2.21 -7.05 20.38
C PHE A 52 -0.83 -6.83 19.77
N PHE A 53 0.19 -6.80 20.64
CA PHE A 53 1.49 -7.43 20.38
C PHE A 53 2.05 -7.94 21.71
N GLU A 54 1.86 -9.23 22.01
CA GLU A 54 2.75 -9.96 22.91
C GLU A 54 3.95 -10.51 22.12
N ASN A 55 5.16 -10.37 22.65
CA ASN A 55 5.98 -11.54 22.91
C ASN A 55 7.02 -11.30 24.01
N ASN A 56 7.20 -12.32 24.84
CA ASN A 56 7.97 -12.38 26.09
C ASN A 56 9.50 -12.52 25.93
N ASN A 57 10.17 -12.27 27.08
CA ASN A 57 11.53 -12.62 27.56
C ASN A 57 12.53 -11.43 27.58
N SER A 58 13.24 -11.10 28.66
CA SER A 58 13.37 -11.64 30.04
C SER A 58 14.14 -10.65 30.95
N ASP A 59 14.08 -10.92 32.26
CA ASP A 59 14.98 -10.56 33.38
C ASP A 59 14.94 -9.18 34.07
N GLU A 60 14.32 -9.22 35.26
CA GLU A 60 14.92 -8.95 36.57
C GLU A 60 15.46 -7.53 36.83
N PHE A 61 14.68 -6.71 37.53
CA PHE A 61 15.03 -6.06 38.81
C PHE A 61 13.84 -5.18 39.27
N SER A 62 13.26 -5.55 40.41
CA SER A 62 12.23 -4.79 41.11
C SER A 62 12.82 -4.17 42.37
N GLU A 63 12.75 -2.84 42.49
CA GLU A 63 12.64 -2.16 43.78
C GLU A 63 11.59 -1.05 43.68
N ASP A 64 10.66 -1.10 44.63
CA ASP A 64 9.49 -0.24 44.79
C ASP A 64 9.86 1.20 45.12
N ILE A 65 9.39 2.15 44.30
CA ILE A 65 9.19 3.54 44.70
C ILE A 65 7.84 3.99 44.14
N LYS A 66 6.84 4.14 45.03
CA LYS A 66 5.61 4.90 44.73
C LYS A 66 5.97 6.37 44.46
N PRO A 67 5.38 7.01 43.43
CA PRO A 67 5.19 8.45 43.47
C PRO A 67 3.72 8.83 43.31
N GLU A 68 3.30 9.72 44.18
CA GLU A 68 2.02 10.39 44.23
C GLU A 68 1.71 11.20 42.96
N GLN A 69 0.41 11.43 42.76
CA GLN A 69 -0.16 12.29 41.73
C GLN A 69 0.53 13.67 41.70
N ARG A 70 1.01 14.06 40.52
CA ARG A 70 1.21 15.46 40.16
C ARG A 70 0.54 15.73 38.82
N GLU A 71 -0.56 16.48 38.89
CA GLU A 71 -1.11 17.19 37.76
C GLU A 71 -0.03 18.08 37.14
N SER A 72 0.15 17.97 35.83
CA SER A 72 1.05 18.83 35.08
C SER A 72 0.42 19.08 33.71
N ASP A 73 -0.33 20.18 33.63
CA ASP A 73 -0.74 20.81 32.38
C ASP A 73 0.48 21.03 31.48
N SER A 74 0.58 20.26 30.41
CA SER A 74 1.45 20.62 29.30
C SER A 74 0.75 20.37 27.97
N LYS A 75 0.25 21.48 27.46
CA LYS A 75 -0.21 21.72 26.10
C LYS A 75 0.97 21.51 25.15
N ILE A 76 1.23 20.26 24.76
CA ILE A 76 2.09 19.93 23.62
C ILE A 76 1.23 19.12 22.65
N GLU A 77 0.51 19.85 21.80
CA GLU A 77 -0.18 19.30 20.65
C GLU A 77 0.81 18.50 19.79
N ASN A 78 0.52 17.21 19.71
CA ASN A 78 0.79 16.30 18.60
C ASN A 78 1.35 16.97 17.33
N LYS A 79 2.68 17.04 17.27
CA LYS A 79 3.44 17.29 16.04
C LYS A 79 4.52 16.21 15.87
N MET A 80 4.15 14.95 16.06
CA MET A 80 4.94 13.84 15.53
C MET A 80 4.83 13.87 14.00
N SER A 81 5.84 14.45 13.38
CA SER A 81 6.04 14.52 11.93
C SER A 81 5.98 13.13 11.28
N LYS A 82 5.16 13.02 10.24
CA LYS A 82 4.88 11.84 9.39
C LYS A 82 6.09 11.33 8.57
N GLU A 83 7.33 11.58 9.00
CA GLU A 83 8.59 11.12 8.37
C GLU A 83 9.16 9.83 9.00
N ALA A 84 8.51 9.28 10.04
CA ALA A 84 9.08 8.32 10.98
C ALA A 84 9.42 6.89 10.47
N CYS A 85 9.29 6.58 9.18
CA CYS A 85 9.45 5.18 8.71
C CYS A 85 10.44 4.96 7.55
N THR A 86 11.14 6.00 7.10
CA THR A 86 12.16 5.85 6.04
C THR A 86 13.57 5.91 6.64
N PHE A 87 14.25 4.77 6.66
CA PHE A 87 15.65 4.67 7.05
C PHE A 87 16.53 4.78 5.80
N GLN A 88 17.75 5.29 5.95
CA GLN A 88 18.66 5.48 4.82
C GLN A 88 19.67 4.32 4.76
N CYS A 89 19.89 3.76 3.57
CA CYS A 89 20.97 2.79 3.39
C CYS A 89 22.32 3.51 3.41
N THR A 90 23.21 3.09 4.31
CA THR A 90 24.55 3.66 4.49
C THR A 90 25.44 3.52 3.24
N ILE A 91 25.15 2.57 2.35
CA ILE A 91 25.97 2.29 1.17
C ILE A 91 25.50 3.09 -0.06
N CYS A 92 24.21 3.02 -0.42
CA CYS A 92 23.70 3.75 -1.59
C CYS A 92 23.01 5.07 -1.26
N GLN A 93 22.92 5.43 0.02
CA GLN A 93 22.24 6.63 0.52
C GLN A 93 20.76 6.74 0.13
N LYS A 94 20.15 5.68 -0.42
CA LYS A 94 18.72 5.66 -0.75
C LYS A 94 17.89 5.49 0.51
N ARG A 95 16.81 6.27 0.62
CA ARG A 95 15.77 6.06 1.63
C ARG A 95 15.00 4.78 1.29
N CYS A 96 14.88 3.87 2.24
CA CYS A 96 14.14 2.62 2.10
C CYS A 96 13.26 2.39 3.33
N PRO A 97 12.14 1.67 3.20
CA PRO A 97 11.38 1.21 4.34
C PRO A 97 12.21 0.24 5.19
N ARG A 98 11.88 0.19 6.48
CA ARG A 98 12.55 -0.69 7.45
C ARG A 98 12.60 -2.15 7.01
N SER A 99 11.56 -2.62 6.33
CA SER A 99 11.47 -4.00 5.84
C SER A 99 12.45 -4.31 4.70
N SER A 100 12.93 -3.32 3.94
CA SER A 100 13.94 -3.49 2.89
C SER A 100 15.38 -3.33 3.38
N LEU A 101 15.57 -3.09 4.69
CA LEU A 101 16.88 -2.83 5.29
C LEU A 101 17.20 -3.86 6.37
N LYS A 102 18.48 -4.22 6.44
CA LYS A 102 19.06 -4.93 7.57
C LYS A 102 19.78 -3.93 8.46
N LEU A 103 19.52 -4.01 9.76
CA LEU A 103 20.31 -3.33 10.76
C LEU A 103 21.62 -4.11 10.95
N ILE A 104 22.75 -3.44 10.77
CA ILE A 104 24.09 -4.01 10.95
C ILE A 104 24.64 -3.52 12.29
N THR A 105 24.72 -4.41 13.26
CA THR A 105 25.18 -4.11 14.63
C THR A 105 26.61 -4.59 14.88
N THR A 106 27.01 -5.73 14.30
CA THR A 106 28.29 -6.37 14.63
C THR A 106 29.45 -5.67 13.91
N PHE A 107 30.62 -5.65 14.56
CA PHE A 107 31.83 -5.05 13.98
C PHE A 107 32.29 -5.84 12.75
N GLU A 108 32.21 -7.17 12.80
CA GLU A 108 32.59 -8.06 11.71
C GLU A 108 31.74 -7.82 10.44
N ASP A 109 30.42 -7.68 10.60
CA ASP A 109 29.53 -7.43 9.47
C ASP A 109 29.84 -6.05 8.86
N ARG A 110 30.21 -5.04 9.67
CA ARG A 110 30.64 -3.71 9.21
C ARG A 110 31.96 -3.75 8.46
N THR A 111 32.94 -4.50 8.97
CA THR A 111 34.25 -4.67 8.31
C THR A 111 34.10 -5.27 6.92
N VAL A 112 33.30 -6.33 6.78
CA VAL A 112 33.01 -6.95 5.47
C VAL A 112 32.39 -5.95 4.50
N LEU A 113 31.41 -5.18 4.96
CA LEU A 113 30.76 -4.16 4.12
C LEU A 113 31.71 -3.03 3.72
N SER A 114 32.56 -2.58 4.65
CA SER A 114 33.56 -1.54 4.42
C SER A 114 34.64 -2.00 3.42
N GLU A 115 35.11 -3.26 3.52
CA GLU A 115 36.11 -3.82 2.62
C GLU A 115 35.57 -3.96 1.18
N ILE A 116 34.32 -4.40 1.04
CA ILE A 116 33.72 -4.65 -0.29
C ILE A 116 33.30 -3.34 -0.98
N PHE A 117 32.60 -2.45 -0.26
CA PHE A 117 32.03 -1.24 -0.85
C PHE A 117 32.91 0.00 -0.69
N LYS A 118 34.04 -0.11 0.03
CA LYS A 118 34.99 0.99 0.29
C LYS A 118 34.32 2.25 0.86
N VAL A 119 33.32 2.06 1.72
CA VAL A 119 32.57 3.17 2.34
C VAL A 119 33.29 3.60 3.62
N GLU A 120 33.92 4.77 3.60
CA GLU A 120 34.55 5.36 4.78
C GLU A 120 33.52 5.65 5.88
N GLY A 121 33.91 5.44 7.14
CA GLY A 121 33.06 5.72 8.30
C GLY A 121 32.11 4.59 8.71
N LEU A 122 31.84 3.60 7.86
CA LEU A 122 30.90 2.50 8.15
C LEU A 122 31.33 1.64 9.37
N VAL A 123 32.62 1.61 9.69
CA VAL A 123 33.16 0.95 10.88
C VAL A 123 32.93 1.79 12.15
N LYS A 124 32.89 3.12 12.03
CA LYS A 124 32.87 4.07 13.16
C LYS A 124 31.45 4.42 13.63
N THR A 125 30.48 4.50 12.72
CA THR A 125 29.07 4.80 13.07
C THR A 125 28.30 3.53 13.44
N ASN A 126 27.51 3.59 14.50
CA ASN A 126 26.54 2.59 14.93
C ASN A 126 25.25 3.32 15.31
N PRO A 127 24.05 2.89 14.85
CA PRO A 127 23.73 1.79 13.93
C PRO A 127 23.74 2.13 12.43
N ASN A 128 24.17 1.18 11.59
CA ASN A 128 24.11 1.30 10.13
C ASN A 128 23.00 0.45 9.52
N PHE A 129 22.16 1.05 8.69
CA PHE A 129 21.18 0.33 7.89
C PHE A 129 21.75 0.04 6.50
N VAL A 130 21.56 -1.18 6.02
CA VAL A 130 21.99 -1.60 4.67
C VAL A 130 20.84 -2.30 3.95
N CYS A 131 20.59 -1.93 2.70
CA CYS A 131 19.52 -2.57 1.94
C CYS A 131 19.88 -4.00 1.56
N TYR A 132 18.87 -4.87 1.56
CA TYR A 132 19.06 -6.28 1.22
C TYR A 132 19.63 -6.49 -0.19
N SER A 133 19.45 -5.53 -1.11
CA SER A 133 20.06 -5.62 -2.45
C SER A 133 21.58 -5.60 -2.41
N HIS A 134 22.21 -4.80 -1.55
CA HIS A 134 23.68 -4.82 -1.41
C HIS A 134 24.16 -6.12 -0.78
N ILE A 135 23.45 -6.60 0.25
CA ILE A 135 23.75 -7.88 0.89
C ILE A 135 23.62 -9.02 -0.14
N GLN A 136 22.58 -8.98 -0.97
CA GLN A 136 22.37 -9.94 -2.05
C GLN A 136 23.48 -9.87 -3.10
N THR A 137 23.95 -8.67 -3.43
CA THR A 137 25.06 -8.47 -4.37
C THR A 137 26.33 -9.16 -3.85
N ILE A 138 26.69 -8.96 -2.57
CA ILE A 138 27.80 -9.68 -1.93
C ILE A 138 27.64 -11.20 -2.05
N ILE A 139 26.44 -11.72 -1.78
CA ILE A 139 26.17 -13.16 -1.84
C ILE A 139 26.34 -13.69 -3.25
N ASN A 140 25.82 -12.97 -4.25
CA ASN A 140 25.88 -13.36 -5.65
C ASN A 140 27.33 -13.32 -6.18
N ASP A 141 28.06 -12.25 -5.93
CA ASP A 141 29.42 -12.03 -6.44
C ASP A 141 30.44 -13.04 -5.89
N ASN A 142 30.12 -13.60 -4.72
CA ASN A 142 30.93 -14.59 -4.01
C ASN A 142 30.35 -16.01 -4.09
N ALA A 143 29.25 -16.22 -4.82
CA ALA A 143 28.72 -17.55 -5.07
C ALA A 143 29.79 -18.38 -5.82
N GLY A 144 30.20 -19.50 -5.22
CA GLY A 144 31.23 -20.39 -5.78
C GLY A 144 32.69 -20.03 -5.47
N LYS A 145 33.01 -18.77 -5.13
CA LYS A 145 34.37 -18.33 -4.78
C LYS A 145 34.81 -18.66 -3.36
N LEU A 146 33.86 -19.07 -2.51
CA LEU A 146 34.09 -19.34 -1.08
C LEU A 146 35.01 -20.52 -0.77
N LYS A 147 35.43 -21.31 -1.76
CA LYS A 147 36.23 -22.53 -1.55
C LYS A 147 37.69 -22.30 -1.16
N LEU A 148 38.24 -21.07 -1.23
CA LEU A 148 39.72 -20.91 -1.28
C LEU A 148 40.37 -19.93 -0.29
N ALA A 149 39.66 -19.21 0.58
CA ALA A 149 40.30 -18.24 1.48
C ALA A 149 40.34 -18.71 2.95
N ASN A 150 41.46 -19.30 3.38
CA ASN A 150 41.76 -19.54 4.80
C ASN A 150 42.18 -18.27 5.56
N ALA A 151 42.36 -17.15 4.84
CA ALA A 151 42.67 -15.86 5.42
C ALA A 151 41.57 -15.36 6.37
N PRO A 152 41.90 -14.57 7.41
CA PRO A 152 40.94 -14.01 8.36
C PRO A 152 39.77 -13.28 7.68
N SER A 153 40.03 -12.46 6.66
CA SER A 153 38.99 -11.77 5.87
C SER A 153 38.06 -12.72 5.13
N GLY A 154 38.59 -13.83 4.60
CA GLY A 154 37.82 -14.89 3.97
C GLY A 154 36.85 -15.58 4.95
N LYS A 155 37.26 -15.78 6.21
CA LYS A 155 36.40 -16.33 7.26
C LYS A 155 35.27 -15.36 7.61
N LEU A 156 35.55 -14.06 7.75
CA LEU A 156 34.53 -13.04 8.01
C LEU A 156 33.50 -12.97 6.89
N LEU A 157 33.95 -12.92 5.63
CA LEU A 157 33.08 -12.91 4.47
C LEU A 157 32.20 -14.16 4.38
N ARG A 158 32.77 -15.35 4.66
CA ARG A 158 32.00 -16.61 4.67
C ARG A 158 30.94 -16.61 5.78
N SER A 159 31.29 -16.13 6.97
CA SER A 159 30.35 -15.97 8.08
C SER A 159 29.21 -15.01 7.72
N PHE A 160 29.55 -13.84 7.19
CA PHE A 160 28.60 -12.83 6.72
C PHE A 160 27.63 -13.42 5.68
N ILE A 161 28.15 -14.09 4.65
CA ILE A 161 27.33 -14.71 3.60
C ILE A 161 26.43 -15.80 4.18
N THR A 162 26.96 -16.69 5.01
CA THR A 162 26.17 -17.80 5.58
C THR A 162 25.01 -17.28 6.42
N LYS A 163 25.29 -16.33 7.32
CA LYS A 163 24.29 -15.65 8.17
C LYS A 163 23.22 -15.00 7.29
N ASN A 164 23.63 -14.18 6.33
CA ASN A 164 22.69 -13.40 5.51
C ASN A 164 21.93 -14.24 4.48
N LYS A 165 22.53 -15.30 3.94
CA LYS A 165 21.89 -16.18 2.97
C LYS A 165 20.69 -16.92 3.56
N LYS A 166 20.75 -17.33 4.82
CA LYS A 166 19.60 -17.92 5.53
C LYS A 166 18.46 -16.89 5.66
N PHE A 167 18.77 -15.68 6.12
CA PHE A 167 17.79 -14.61 6.26
C PHE A 167 17.17 -14.16 4.94
N ILE A 168 17.96 -14.09 3.86
CA ILE A 168 17.43 -13.73 2.54
C ILE A 168 16.58 -14.87 1.98
N LYS A 169 17.02 -16.13 2.07
CA LYS A 169 16.18 -17.27 1.65
C LYS A 169 14.84 -17.31 2.39
N GLU A 170 14.83 -17.02 3.69
CA GLU A 170 13.59 -16.94 4.46
C GLU A 170 12.68 -15.77 4.02
N ARG A 171 13.26 -14.67 3.55
CA ARG A 171 12.50 -13.53 3.00
C ARG A 171 12.03 -13.80 1.56
N GLU A 172 12.83 -14.48 0.76
CA GLU A 172 12.49 -14.92 -0.58
C GLU A 172 11.45 -16.03 -0.57
N SER A 173 11.41 -16.88 0.46
CA SER A 173 10.36 -17.88 0.65
C SER A 173 9.04 -17.26 1.11
N ARG A 174 9.07 -16.09 1.74
CA ARG A 174 7.89 -15.25 2.01
C ARG A 174 7.41 -14.50 0.75
N ARG A 175 7.37 -15.18 -0.42
CA ARG A 175 6.61 -14.67 -1.56
C ARG A 175 5.16 -14.62 -1.15
N ARG A 176 4.52 -13.49 -1.44
CA ARG A 176 3.07 -13.37 -1.31
C ARG A 176 2.49 -13.36 -2.71
N VAL A 177 1.29 -13.91 -2.85
CA VAL A 177 0.54 -13.84 -4.09
C VAL A 177 -0.20 -12.51 -4.08
N CYS A 178 -0.07 -11.72 -5.15
CA CYS A 178 -0.97 -10.58 -5.33
C CYS A 178 -2.35 -11.12 -5.68
N GLN A 179 -3.37 -10.80 -4.91
CA GLN A 179 -4.73 -11.30 -5.14
C GLN A 179 -5.46 -10.62 -6.32
N VAL A 180 -4.83 -9.65 -6.97
CA VAL A 180 -5.38 -8.97 -8.16
C VAL A 180 -4.86 -9.59 -9.46
N CYS A 181 -3.59 -10.02 -9.54
CA CYS A 181 -3.05 -10.72 -10.73
C CYS A 181 -2.71 -12.18 -10.48
N HIS A 182 -2.89 -12.66 -9.25
CA HIS A 182 -2.51 -14.00 -8.81
C HIS A 182 -1.02 -14.36 -9.01
N MET A 183 -0.18 -13.35 -9.25
CA MET A 183 1.26 -13.53 -9.44
C MET A 183 2.01 -13.50 -8.12
N ASN A 184 2.96 -14.42 -7.96
CA ASN A 184 3.94 -14.38 -6.89
C ASN A 184 4.80 -13.13 -7.01
N LYS A 185 4.85 -12.32 -5.94
CA LYS A 185 5.78 -11.18 -5.87
C LYS A 185 6.67 -11.29 -4.64
N PRO A 186 7.90 -10.74 -4.72
CA PRO A 186 8.72 -10.53 -3.53
C PRO A 186 7.95 -9.72 -2.49
N TYR A 187 8.18 -9.99 -1.20
CA TYR A 187 7.52 -9.27 -0.09
C TYR A 187 7.69 -7.73 -0.18
N CYS A 188 8.79 -7.25 -0.74
CA CYS A 188 9.05 -5.83 -0.96
C CYS A 188 8.20 -5.21 -2.10
N HIS A 189 7.53 -6.01 -2.92
CA HIS A 189 6.68 -5.55 -4.03
C HIS A 189 5.19 -5.73 -3.77
N ILE A 190 4.80 -6.15 -2.55
CA ILE A 190 3.41 -6.32 -2.12
C ILE A 190 3.07 -5.43 -0.92
N TYR A 191 1.85 -4.91 -0.96
CA TYR A 191 1.13 -4.26 0.11
C TYR A 191 0.12 -5.19 0.72
N GLU A 192 0.09 -5.18 2.05
CA GLU A 192 -1.06 -5.65 2.79
C GLU A 192 -2.10 -4.52 2.86
N VAL A 193 -3.33 -4.88 2.55
CA VAL A 193 -4.50 -4.02 2.48
C VAL A 193 -5.60 -4.66 3.34
N SER A 194 -5.60 -4.30 4.61
CA SER A 194 -6.59 -4.75 5.59
C SER A 194 -7.90 -3.96 5.52
N SER A 195 -7.83 -2.66 5.17
CA SER A 195 -9.01 -1.80 5.10
C SER A 195 -9.89 -2.13 3.90
N ILE A 196 -11.16 -2.43 4.18
CA ILE A 196 -12.19 -2.66 3.17
C ILE A 196 -12.32 -1.47 2.21
N HIS A 197 -12.32 -0.23 2.70
CA HIS A 197 -12.44 0.95 1.84
C HIS A 197 -11.25 1.09 0.87
N ILE A 198 -10.04 0.75 1.31
CA ILE A 198 -8.87 0.74 0.41
C ILE A 198 -9.01 -0.38 -0.64
N ARG A 199 -9.54 -1.55 -0.26
CA ARG A 199 -9.83 -2.63 -1.22
C ARG A 199 -10.88 -2.21 -2.25
N VAL A 200 -11.92 -1.50 -1.84
CA VAL A 200 -12.93 -0.91 -2.73
C VAL A 200 -12.27 0.02 -3.74
N VAL A 201 -11.48 1.01 -3.30
CA VAL A 201 -10.77 1.94 -4.20
C VAL A 201 -9.83 1.21 -5.17
N LEU A 202 -9.10 0.18 -4.69
CA LEU A 202 -8.27 -0.66 -5.55
C LEU A 202 -9.07 -1.33 -6.65
N MET A 203 -10.22 -1.92 -6.31
CA MET A 203 -11.08 -2.60 -7.26
C MET A 203 -11.81 -1.64 -8.21
N THR A 204 -12.19 -0.44 -7.74
CA THR A 204 -12.68 0.63 -8.62
C THR A 204 -11.66 0.92 -9.73
N GLY A 205 -10.37 1.06 -9.41
CA GLY A 205 -9.33 1.23 -10.42
C GLY A 205 -9.16 0.01 -11.35
N CYS A 206 -9.38 -1.21 -10.85
CA CYS A 206 -9.32 -2.43 -11.66
C CYS A 206 -10.48 -2.53 -12.65
N ILE A 207 -11.67 -2.11 -12.25
CA ILE A 207 -12.88 -2.03 -13.08
C ILE A 207 -12.74 -0.94 -14.13
N LEU A 208 -12.24 0.24 -13.77
CA LEU A 208 -11.97 1.33 -14.72
C LEU A 208 -10.95 0.93 -15.80
N ARG A 209 -10.04 0.00 -15.49
CA ARG A 209 -9.09 -0.58 -16.45
C ARG A 209 -9.71 -1.67 -17.31
N GLY A 210 -10.93 -2.12 -17.03
CA GLY A 210 -11.57 -3.26 -17.69
C GLY A 210 -10.91 -4.59 -17.38
N THR A 211 -10.15 -4.69 -16.28
CA THR A 211 -9.41 -5.92 -15.93
C THR A 211 -10.17 -6.85 -15.00
N HIS A 212 -11.21 -6.33 -14.33
CA HIS A 212 -12.03 -7.08 -13.38
C HIS A 212 -13.50 -6.70 -13.59
N SER A 213 -14.37 -7.69 -13.45
CA SER A 213 -15.81 -7.47 -13.29
C SER A 213 -16.16 -7.05 -11.86
N ILE A 214 -17.42 -6.66 -11.62
CA ILE A 214 -17.93 -6.36 -10.28
C ILE A 214 -17.87 -7.64 -9.41
N ASP A 215 -18.21 -8.80 -9.95
CA ASP A 215 -18.21 -10.06 -9.20
C ASP A 215 -16.78 -10.48 -8.80
N GLU A 216 -15.81 -10.35 -9.71
CA GLU A 216 -14.40 -10.61 -9.43
C GLU A 216 -13.86 -9.66 -8.36
N ALA A 217 -14.24 -8.38 -8.43
CA ALA A 217 -13.89 -7.38 -7.42
C ALA A 217 -14.47 -7.70 -6.04
N MET A 218 -15.70 -8.22 -5.98
CA MET A 218 -16.36 -8.55 -4.71
C MET A 218 -15.63 -9.66 -3.94
N ASN A 219 -15.10 -10.65 -4.65
CA ASN A 219 -14.26 -11.71 -4.07
C ASN A 219 -12.99 -11.13 -3.41
N TYR A 220 -12.37 -10.11 -4.01
CA TYR A 220 -11.20 -9.45 -3.41
C TYR A 220 -11.59 -8.61 -2.18
N ILE A 221 -12.72 -7.89 -2.22
CA ILE A 221 -13.15 -6.98 -1.16
C ILE A 221 -13.54 -7.71 0.13
N THR A 222 -14.22 -8.84 0.00
CA THR A 222 -14.69 -9.68 1.13
C THR A 222 -13.56 -10.40 1.87
N ASN A 223 -12.41 -10.60 1.22
CA ASN A 223 -11.24 -11.22 1.84
C ASN A 223 -10.53 -10.26 2.82
N ASN A 224 -10.40 -10.66 4.09
CA ASN A 224 -9.80 -9.80 5.14
C ASN A 224 -8.31 -9.51 4.95
N ASN A 225 -7.60 -10.31 4.16
CA ASN A 225 -6.15 -10.18 3.93
C ASN A 225 -5.84 -9.90 2.45
N GLY A 226 -6.02 -8.63 2.05
CA GLY A 226 -5.78 -8.11 0.71
C GLY A 226 -4.29 -7.94 0.40
N TYR A 227 -3.60 -8.91 -0.21
CA TYR A 227 -2.23 -8.69 -0.69
C TYR A 227 -2.25 -8.15 -2.13
N THR A 228 -1.76 -6.93 -2.35
CA THR A 228 -1.74 -6.29 -3.68
C THR A 228 -0.36 -5.81 -4.08
N CYS A 229 0.05 -6.06 -5.33
CA CYS A 229 1.35 -5.61 -5.80
C CYS A 229 1.37 -4.10 -6.04
N TYR A 230 2.55 -3.49 -5.91
CA TYR A 230 2.70 -2.06 -6.09
C TYR A 230 2.25 -1.58 -7.49
N SER A 231 2.48 -2.39 -8.53
CA SER A 231 2.08 -2.02 -9.89
C SER A 231 0.57 -1.79 -9.96
N HIS A 232 -0.26 -2.64 -9.35
CA HIS A 232 -1.70 -2.42 -9.30
C HIS A 232 -2.10 -1.23 -8.45
N CYS A 233 -1.43 -0.99 -7.31
CA CYS A 233 -1.69 0.24 -6.55
C CYS A 233 -1.44 1.49 -7.41
N LYS A 234 -0.33 1.49 -8.16
CA LYS A 234 0.04 2.59 -9.06
C LYS A 234 -0.95 2.71 -10.22
N GLU A 235 -1.24 1.63 -10.92
CA GLU A 235 -2.19 1.60 -12.04
C GLU A 235 -3.60 2.05 -11.62
N THR A 236 -4.05 1.69 -10.42
CA THR A 236 -5.30 2.21 -9.83
C THR A 236 -5.24 3.72 -9.66
N ILE A 237 -4.15 4.26 -9.07
CA ILE A 237 -3.98 5.70 -8.85
C ILE A 237 -3.98 6.43 -10.20
N ASP A 238 -3.18 5.95 -11.14
CA ASP A 238 -3.03 6.53 -12.47
C ASP A 238 -4.39 6.54 -13.20
N LYS A 239 -5.17 5.46 -13.11
CA LYS A 239 -6.48 5.38 -13.76
C LYS A 239 -7.53 6.28 -13.12
N ILE A 240 -7.50 6.44 -11.81
CA ILE A 240 -8.39 7.38 -11.11
C ILE A 240 -8.04 8.82 -11.50
N PHE A 241 -6.75 9.14 -11.57
CA PHE A 241 -6.29 10.45 -12.03
C PHE A 241 -6.74 10.74 -13.47
N GLU A 242 -6.57 9.77 -14.37
CA GLU A 242 -7.05 9.85 -15.76
C GLU A 242 -8.56 10.09 -15.81
N ARG A 243 -9.35 9.32 -15.05
CA ARG A 243 -10.82 9.45 -15.04
C ARG A 243 -11.29 10.80 -14.52
N LEU A 244 -10.58 11.38 -13.56
CA LEU A 244 -10.90 12.70 -12.99
C LEU A 244 -10.28 13.86 -13.77
N GLY A 245 -9.45 13.59 -14.78
CA GLY A 245 -8.71 14.63 -15.51
C GLY A 245 -7.68 15.39 -14.67
N VAL A 246 -7.18 14.79 -13.59
CA VAL A 246 -6.19 15.41 -12.68
C VAL A 246 -4.79 14.83 -12.93
N ARG A 247 -3.76 15.65 -12.73
CA ARG A 247 -2.36 15.28 -13.02
C ARG A 247 -1.56 14.94 -11.77
N ASN A 248 -1.99 15.41 -10.61
CA ASN A 248 -1.24 15.28 -9.37
C ASN A 248 -2.16 15.25 -8.16
N LYS A 249 -1.57 14.92 -7.01
CA LYS A 249 -2.30 14.86 -5.73
C LYS A 249 -3.04 16.17 -5.41
N LEU A 250 -2.45 17.33 -5.66
CA LEU A 250 -3.03 18.62 -5.24
C LEU A 250 -4.32 18.88 -6.02
N GLU A 251 -4.31 18.63 -7.32
CA GLU A 251 -5.50 18.69 -8.17
C GLU A 251 -6.56 17.67 -7.73
N PHE A 252 -6.15 16.45 -7.35
CA PHE A 252 -7.09 15.46 -6.81
C PHE A 252 -7.82 15.96 -5.55
N TRP A 253 -7.11 16.57 -4.61
CA TRP A 253 -7.71 17.07 -3.36
C TRP A 253 -8.63 18.27 -3.56
N ASN A 254 -8.36 19.06 -4.59
CA ASN A 254 -9.18 20.21 -4.97
C ASN A 254 -10.30 19.83 -5.97
N CYS A 255 -10.36 18.57 -6.38
CA CYS A 255 -11.35 18.10 -7.34
C CYS A 255 -12.76 18.20 -6.72
N PRO A 256 -13.74 18.82 -7.42
CA PRO A 256 -15.09 18.92 -6.92
C PRO A 256 -15.67 17.54 -6.60
N ARG A 257 -16.34 17.41 -5.44
CA ARG A 257 -16.95 16.14 -5.02
C ARG A 257 -17.92 15.56 -6.05
N LEU A 258 -18.62 16.43 -6.78
CA LEU A 258 -19.50 16.05 -7.88
C LEU A 258 -18.76 15.30 -8.99
N ALA A 259 -17.51 15.67 -9.31
CA ALA A 259 -16.72 14.97 -10.33
C ALA A 259 -16.27 13.56 -9.89
N MET A 260 -16.38 13.25 -8.59
CA MET A 260 -16.09 11.91 -8.06
C MET A 260 -17.32 10.99 -8.04
N SER A 261 -18.51 11.45 -8.45
CA SER A 261 -19.75 10.67 -8.40
C SER A 261 -19.60 9.33 -9.08
N ASP A 262 -19.07 9.31 -10.32
CA ASP A 262 -18.89 8.10 -11.11
C ASP A 262 -18.02 7.05 -10.39
N LEU A 263 -16.95 7.50 -9.73
CA LEU A 263 -16.05 6.62 -8.99
C LEU A 263 -16.76 6.00 -7.78
N VAL A 264 -17.55 6.82 -7.08
CA VAL A 264 -18.32 6.40 -5.91
C VAL A 264 -19.48 5.51 -6.33
N ASP A 265 -20.10 5.73 -7.48
CA ASP A 265 -21.18 4.88 -7.97
C ASP A 265 -20.67 3.48 -8.34
N ILE A 266 -19.43 3.35 -8.84
CA ILE A 266 -18.77 2.04 -8.94
C ILE A 266 -18.61 1.43 -7.53
N ALA A 267 -18.10 2.20 -6.56
CA ALA A 267 -17.90 1.72 -5.20
C ALA A 267 -19.21 1.28 -4.51
N LYS A 268 -20.34 1.92 -4.84
CA LYS A 268 -21.66 1.58 -4.31
C LYS A 268 -22.19 0.21 -4.72
N ASN A 269 -21.60 -0.41 -5.75
CA ASN A 269 -21.90 -1.81 -6.08
C ASN A 269 -21.43 -2.78 -4.98
N PHE A 270 -20.49 -2.35 -4.13
CA PHE A 270 -19.94 -3.17 -3.03
C PHE A 270 -20.47 -2.75 -1.67
N ASP A 271 -20.69 -1.45 -1.47
CA ASP A 271 -21.27 -0.88 -0.27
C ASP A 271 -22.17 0.30 -0.67
N SER A 272 -23.49 0.09 -0.62
CA SER A 272 -24.46 1.11 -1.04
C SER A 272 -24.41 2.39 -0.21
N LYS A 273 -23.80 2.34 0.99
CA LYS A 273 -23.60 3.48 1.88
C LYS A 273 -22.25 4.16 1.68
N PHE A 274 -21.44 3.70 0.73
CA PHE A 274 -20.12 4.25 0.47
C PHE A 274 -20.21 5.70 0.00
N THR A 275 -19.44 6.57 0.65
CA THR A 275 -19.48 8.03 0.47
C THR A 275 -18.26 8.55 -0.28
N VAL A 276 -18.37 9.76 -0.83
CA VAL A 276 -17.23 10.48 -1.42
C VAL A 276 -16.12 10.69 -0.40
N ASP A 277 -16.45 10.99 0.85
CA ASP A 277 -15.45 11.16 1.93
C ASP A 277 -14.66 9.87 2.20
N GLN A 278 -15.35 8.73 2.29
CA GLN A 278 -14.70 7.44 2.44
C GLN A 278 -13.80 7.11 1.23
N PHE A 279 -14.26 7.42 0.02
CA PHE A 279 -13.44 7.26 -1.20
C PHE A 279 -12.16 8.08 -1.10
N VAL A 280 -12.30 9.37 -0.81
CA VAL A 280 -11.17 10.31 -0.70
C VAL A 280 -10.20 9.81 0.37
N LEU A 281 -10.66 9.49 1.58
CA LEU A 281 -9.82 8.99 2.68
C LEU A 281 -9.10 7.67 2.33
N ALA A 282 -9.80 6.75 1.69
CA ALA A 282 -9.22 5.48 1.26
C ALA A 282 -8.17 5.67 0.16
N PHE A 283 -8.48 6.51 -0.84
CA PHE A 283 -7.55 6.89 -1.89
C PHE A 283 -6.31 7.58 -1.32
N SER A 284 -6.50 8.50 -0.37
CA SER A 284 -5.42 9.16 0.39
C SER A 284 -4.44 8.13 0.94
N THR A 285 -5.00 7.13 1.62
CA THR A 285 -4.25 6.10 2.32
C THR A 285 -3.53 5.20 1.34
N LEU A 286 -4.18 4.87 0.21
CA LEU A 286 -3.56 4.13 -0.90
C LEU A 286 -2.41 4.92 -1.53
N TYR A 287 -2.60 6.20 -1.84
CA TYR A 287 -1.61 7.07 -2.46
C TYR A 287 -0.36 7.24 -1.59
N MET A 288 -0.54 7.34 -0.27
CA MET A 288 0.57 7.45 0.68
C MET A 288 1.34 6.14 0.85
N LYS A 289 0.83 4.99 0.39
CA LYS A 289 1.57 3.72 0.36
C LYS A 289 2.65 3.79 -0.73
N LYS A 290 3.81 4.34 -0.36
CA LYS A 290 4.97 4.40 -1.24
C LYS A 290 5.59 3.02 -1.45
N PRO A 291 6.00 2.69 -2.69
CA PRO A 291 6.70 1.46 -3.07
C PRO A 291 7.87 1.27 -2.13
N LYS A 292 8.06 0.04 -1.65
CA LYS A 292 9.14 -0.22 -0.70
C LYS A 292 10.54 -0.04 -1.32
N ASN A 293 10.67 0.17 -2.63
CA ASN A 293 11.95 0.24 -3.35
C ASN A 293 12.01 1.22 -4.55
N VAL A 294 11.21 2.29 -4.67
CA VAL A 294 11.43 3.21 -5.81
C VAL A 294 12.63 4.13 -5.56
N PRO A 295 13.64 4.14 -6.45
CA PRO A 295 14.64 5.20 -6.47
C PRO A 295 13.92 6.52 -6.72
N SER A 296 14.14 7.50 -5.85
CA SER A 296 13.76 8.90 -6.11
C SER A 296 14.59 9.43 -7.27
N ASN A 297 14.13 9.16 -8.50
CA ASN A 297 14.50 9.80 -9.76
C ASN A 297 13.51 9.30 -10.83
N LEU A 298 12.41 10.03 -10.97
CA LEU A 298 11.61 10.24 -12.18
C LEU A 298 10.78 11.50 -11.94
#